data_AF-A0A926IYQ1-F1
#
_entry.id   AF-A0A926IYQ1-F1
#
_cell.length_a   1.000
_cell.length_b   1.000
_cell.length_c   1.000
_cell.angle_alpha   90.00
_cell.angle_beta   90.00
_cell.angle_gamma   90.00
#
_symmetry.space_group_name_H-M   'P 1'
#
loop_
_entity.id
_entity.type
_entity.pdbx_description
1 polymer ?
#
loop_
_entity_poly.entity_id
_entity_poly.type
_entity_poly.pdbx_seq_one_letter_code
_entity_poly.pdbx_strand_id
1 'polypeptide(L)'
;MLATAEVLEALDLHPEESSHRFLERLFTRFNARVPFETVSKILRDADVTDPARKAGSAESFWEEHLAWGAGGTCFSRVAAFGALLEDLGFRVERLLGRVEADFDHAALRVHTERGPVLADVGFPLPALLPEAEGETETPLAGLEVRRSPRGWAVTFHGGVPDGPPGLEIFSEPVPEADFLARWQGTFRPDSRFLRGVGVRRMEEQRVLSFTRGEVRVDDRHSRLAVPVAAPRARRIAELFGLDETPVQRALARTSDTSSELSGATLTAYLETGAEPGAAFAAIGSPDAYRRLMSGVASVASCEGSLRHWRLELQAPEAESPPAAGDAGFAEDVRADPEGARLDVRRIYPGRSWESSFEARLLRGSTYLLRRVTFDGAREDLLRNDSARGRLAGTLAIDLLAWARQIQSGA
;
A
#
# COMPACT_ATOMS: atom_id res chain seq x y z
N MET A 1 21.53 26.48 8.93
CA MET A 1 21.68 25.03 9.16
C MET A 1 20.84 24.65 10.35
N LEU A 2 19.74 23.94 10.11
CA LEU A 2 19.00 23.24 11.15
C LEU A 2 19.94 22.31 11.92
N ALA A 3 19.74 22.18 13.22
CA ALA A 3 20.57 21.29 14.02
C ALA A 3 20.13 19.84 13.79
N THR A 4 21.07 18.95 13.53
CA THR A 4 20.80 17.51 13.36
C THR A 4 20.06 16.89 14.55
N ALA A 5 20.25 17.45 15.75
CA ALA A 5 19.48 17.07 16.93
C ALA A 5 17.96 17.33 16.77
N GLU A 6 17.55 18.44 16.16
CA GLU A 6 16.13 18.76 15.92
C GLU A 6 15.52 17.80 14.90
N VAL A 7 16.28 17.45 13.85
CA VAL A 7 15.85 16.45 12.86
C VAL A 7 15.69 15.08 13.49
N LEU A 8 16.64 14.65 14.34
CA LEU A 8 16.53 13.38 15.04
C LEU A 8 15.36 13.36 16.01
N GLU A 9 15.09 14.45 16.73
CA GLU A 9 13.93 14.57 17.60
C GLU A 9 12.61 14.40 16.83
N ALA A 10 12.47 15.02 15.66
CA ALA A 10 11.31 14.84 14.78
C ALA A 10 11.12 13.38 14.30
N LEU A 11 12.19 12.59 14.30
CA LEU A 11 12.19 11.16 13.98
C LEU A 11 12.04 10.25 15.22
N ASP A 12 11.86 10.81 16.41
CA ASP A 12 11.95 10.15 17.73
C ASP A 12 13.25 9.35 17.93
N LEU A 13 14.37 9.95 17.55
CA LEU A 13 15.68 9.37 17.69
C LEU A 13 16.58 10.29 18.51
N HIS A 14 17.59 9.68 19.12
CA HIS A 14 18.69 10.38 19.73
C HIS A 14 19.96 10.12 18.91
N PRO A 15 20.94 11.04 18.94
CA PRO A 15 22.22 10.82 18.28
C PRO A 15 22.91 9.56 18.82
N GLU A 16 23.42 8.74 17.92
CA GLU A 16 24.17 7.52 18.21
C GLU A 16 25.36 7.42 17.25
N GLU A 17 26.32 6.53 17.55
CA GLU A 17 27.44 6.25 16.66
C GLU A 17 26.93 5.65 15.32
N SER A 18 27.59 6.03 14.21
CA SER A 18 27.29 5.57 12.87
C SER A 18 27.53 4.07 12.72
N SER A 19 26.50 3.29 13.01
CA SER A 19 26.49 1.82 12.96
C SER A 19 25.35 1.33 12.08
N HIS A 20 25.45 0.08 11.60
CA HIS A 20 24.38 -0.54 10.84
C HIS A 20 23.03 -0.55 11.59
N ARG A 21 23.04 -0.84 12.89
CA ARG A 21 21.83 -0.84 13.74
C ARG A 21 21.20 0.55 13.82
N PHE A 22 22.02 1.60 13.92
CA PHE A 22 21.50 2.95 13.95
C PHE A 22 20.92 3.35 12.59
N LEU A 23 21.57 2.96 11.49
CA LEU A 23 21.05 3.14 10.12
C LEU A 23 19.69 2.46 9.92
N GLU A 24 19.50 1.21 10.38
CA GLU A 24 18.21 0.50 10.32
C GLU A 24 17.10 1.27 11.04
N ARG A 25 17.40 1.79 12.24
CA ARG A 25 16.44 2.60 13.02
C ARG A 25 16.14 3.94 12.37
N LEU A 26 17.16 4.64 11.86
CA LEU A 26 17.01 5.88 11.10
C LEU A 26 16.13 5.67 9.87
N PHE A 27 16.44 4.65 9.08
CA PHE A 27 15.69 4.30 7.87
C PHE A 27 14.21 4.01 8.18
N THR A 28 13.97 3.16 9.18
CA THR A 28 12.62 2.78 9.60
C THR A 28 11.84 3.99 10.11
N ARG A 29 12.46 4.82 10.97
CA ARG A 29 11.82 6.03 11.52
C ARG A 29 11.58 7.09 10.46
N PHE A 30 12.52 7.30 9.53
CA PHE A 30 12.33 8.21 8.41
C PHE A 30 11.11 7.82 7.56
N ASN A 31 11.00 6.55 7.17
CA ASN A 31 9.84 6.09 6.38
C ASN A 31 8.51 6.14 7.15
N ALA A 32 8.56 6.05 8.48
CA ALA A 32 7.37 6.14 9.33
C ALA A 32 6.92 7.58 9.63
N ARG A 33 7.88 8.51 9.81
CA ARG A 33 7.63 9.89 10.26
C ARG A 33 7.56 10.88 9.10
N VAL A 34 8.29 10.64 8.03
CA VAL A 34 8.35 11.53 6.87
C VAL A 34 7.50 10.90 5.76
N PRO A 35 6.33 11.46 5.40
CA PRO A 35 5.45 10.88 4.39
C PRO A 35 6.01 11.06 2.97
N PHE A 36 5.78 10.12 2.07
CA PHE A 36 5.93 10.37 0.65
C PHE A 36 4.71 11.17 0.18
N GLU A 37 4.91 12.37 -0.36
CA GLU A 37 3.79 13.25 -0.68
C GLU A 37 4.08 14.22 -1.84
N THR A 38 3.01 14.71 -2.48
CA THR A 38 3.10 15.66 -3.60
C THR A 38 2.70 17.10 -3.26
N VAL A 39 2.16 17.36 -2.06
CA VAL A 39 1.78 18.69 -1.56
C VAL A 39 2.95 19.66 -1.63
N SER A 40 4.10 19.33 -1.03
CA SER A 40 5.30 20.21 -1.07
C SER A 40 5.70 20.50 -2.52
N LYS A 41 5.73 19.47 -3.37
CA LYS A 41 6.11 19.60 -4.78
C LYS A 41 5.16 20.50 -5.55
N ILE A 42 3.85 20.34 -5.38
CA ILE A 42 2.81 21.16 -6.01
C ILE A 42 2.95 22.63 -5.58
N LEU A 43 3.15 22.87 -4.28
CA LEU A 43 3.31 24.22 -3.75
C LEU A 43 4.60 24.87 -4.24
N ARG A 44 5.73 24.14 -4.24
CA ARG A 44 7.00 24.65 -4.79
C ARG A 44 6.89 24.95 -6.28
N ASP A 45 6.19 24.12 -7.05
CA ASP A 45 5.97 24.37 -8.46
C ASP A 45 5.19 25.68 -8.71
N ALA A 46 4.22 25.97 -7.84
CA ALA A 46 3.36 27.14 -7.90
C ALA A 46 4.01 28.42 -7.35
N ASP A 47 4.78 28.31 -6.26
CA ASP A 47 5.28 29.45 -5.49
C ASP A 47 6.70 29.87 -5.89
N VAL A 48 7.51 28.95 -6.44
CA VAL A 48 8.90 29.23 -6.86
C VAL A 48 8.94 29.49 -8.36
N THR A 49 9.16 30.75 -8.75
CA THR A 49 9.16 31.18 -10.15
C THR A 49 10.38 30.72 -10.93
N ASP A 50 11.55 30.63 -10.29
CA ASP A 50 12.79 30.17 -10.91
C ASP A 50 12.79 28.62 -10.98
N PRO A 51 12.73 28.03 -12.19
CA PRO A 51 12.73 26.57 -12.34
C PRO A 51 13.94 25.89 -11.71
N ALA A 52 15.11 26.53 -11.71
CA ALA A 52 16.33 25.96 -11.14
C ALA A 52 16.25 25.81 -9.61
N ARG A 53 15.40 26.59 -8.94
CA ARG A 53 15.22 26.59 -7.48
C ARG A 53 14.05 25.72 -7.01
N LYS A 54 13.24 25.18 -7.91
CA LYS A 54 12.10 24.32 -7.57
C LYS A 54 12.52 23.04 -6.82
N ALA A 55 13.65 22.45 -7.20
CA ALA A 55 14.23 21.31 -6.51
C ALA A 55 14.49 21.58 -5.02
N GLY A 56 14.86 22.79 -4.60
CA GLY A 56 15.12 23.06 -3.18
C GLY A 56 16.38 22.38 -2.67
N SER A 57 16.47 22.22 -1.35
CA SER A 57 17.62 21.65 -0.63
C SER A 57 17.17 20.75 0.52
N ALA A 58 18.09 19.95 1.06
CA ALA A 58 17.87 19.19 2.29
C ALA A 58 17.47 20.08 3.48
N GLU A 59 18.05 21.28 3.59
CA GLU A 59 17.69 22.25 4.62
C GLU A 59 16.22 22.70 4.46
N SER A 60 15.81 23.15 3.26
CA SER A 60 14.43 23.57 3.03
C SER A 60 13.43 22.43 3.22
N PHE A 61 13.84 21.18 2.93
CA PHE A 61 13.01 20.01 3.18
C PHE A 61 12.72 19.83 4.67
N TRP A 62 13.75 19.90 5.51
CA TRP A 62 13.59 19.75 6.95
C TRP A 62 12.89 20.95 7.58
N GLU A 63 13.10 22.17 7.08
CA GLU A 63 12.32 23.34 7.49
C GLU A 63 10.83 23.15 7.21
N GLU A 64 10.47 22.67 6.02
CA GLU A 64 9.09 22.36 5.65
C GLU A 64 8.51 21.19 6.48
N HIS A 65 9.30 20.15 6.75
CA HIS A 65 8.89 19.02 7.59
C HIS A 65 8.60 19.45 9.02
N LEU A 66 9.51 20.21 9.64
CA LEU A 66 9.35 20.70 11.01
C LEU A 66 8.22 21.73 11.13
N ALA A 67 8.00 22.55 10.10
CA ALA A 67 6.96 23.57 10.12
C ALA A 67 5.55 23.00 9.95
N TRP A 68 5.37 22.01 9.06
CA TRP A 68 4.02 21.56 8.69
C TRP A 68 3.91 20.07 8.28
N GLY A 69 4.93 19.25 8.55
CA GLY A 69 4.90 17.81 8.32
C GLY A 69 5.14 17.38 6.86
N ALA A 70 5.72 18.24 6.04
CA ALA A 70 6.11 17.93 4.66
C ALA A 70 6.97 16.66 4.57
N GLY A 71 6.99 16.00 3.42
CA GLY A 71 7.87 14.85 3.26
C GLY A 71 8.34 14.52 1.85
N GLY A 72 7.81 15.18 0.84
CA GLY A 72 8.33 15.22 -0.53
C GLY A 72 8.20 13.93 -1.34
N THR A 73 8.76 13.99 -2.55
CA THR A 73 8.82 12.88 -3.52
C THR A 73 10.21 12.24 -3.53
N CYS A 74 10.48 11.32 -4.47
CA CYS A 74 11.69 10.48 -4.48
C CYS A 74 13.00 11.26 -4.28
N PHE A 75 13.31 12.21 -5.17
CA PHE A 75 14.55 12.98 -5.11
C PHE A 75 14.70 13.82 -3.85
N SER A 76 13.63 14.50 -3.39
CA SER A 76 13.69 15.33 -2.19
C SER A 76 13.95 14.51 -0.93
N ARG A 77 13.33 13.34 -0.84
CA ARG A 77 13.51 12.42 0.29
C ARG A 77 14.92 11.85 0.33
N VAL A 78 15.43 11.42 -0.83
CA VAL A 78 16.78 10.89 -0.98
C VAL A 78 17.83 11.95 -0.67
N ALA A 79 17.62 13.20 -1.12
CA ALA A 79 18.51 14.32 -0.80
C ALA A 79 18.53 14.63 0.70
N ALA A 80 17.36 14.72 1.33
CA ALA A 80 17.24 15.04 2.76
C ALA A 80 17.80 13.95 3.66
N PHE A 81 17.49 12.68 3.35
CA PHE A 81 18.01 11.54 4.10
C PHE A 81 19.52 11.37 3.89
N GLY A 82 20.01 11.54 2.67
CA GLY A 82 21.45 11.49 2.37
C GLY A 82 22.24 12.55 3.14
N ALA A 83 21.76 13.80 3.17
CA ALA A 83 22.40 14.87 3.93
C ALA A 83 22.38 14.61 5.46
N LEU A 84 21.28 14.07 5.99
CA LEU A 84 21.20 13.67 7.40
C LEU A 84 22.23 12.58 7.72
N LEU A 85 22.35 11.56 6.86
CA LEU A 85 23.32 10.48 7.04
C LEU A 85 24.77 10.99 6.95
N GLU A 86 25.08 11.87 5.99
CA GLU A 86 26.39 12.49 5.85
C GLU A 86 26.78 13.28 7.12
N ASP A 87 25.86 14.06 7.70
CA ASP A 87 26.10 14.80 8.94
C ASP A 87 26.30 13.89 10.17
N LEU A 88 25.61 12.74 10.19
CA LEU A 88 25.79 11.69 11.19
C LEU A 88 27.07 10.85 10.99
N GLY A 89 27.89 11.15 9.99
CA GLY A 89 29.17 10.49 9.73
C GLY A 89 29.08 9.22 8.89
N PHE A 90 27.93 8.90 8.31
CA PHE A 90 27.84 7.80 7.35
C PHE A 90 28.46 8.19 6.01
N ARG A 91 29.12 7.23 5.35
CA ARG A 91 29.55 7.39 3.95
C ARG A 91 28.41 6.98 3.02
N VAL A 92 27.96 7.94 2.21
CA VAL A 92 26.78 7.81 1.35
C VAL A 92 27.12 8.11 -0.11
N GLU A 93 26.53 7.35 -1.01
CA GLU A 93 26.57 7.58 -2.46
C GLU A 93 25.14 7.66 -3.00
N ARG A 94 24.86 8.67 -3.83
CA ARG A 94 23.55 8.83 -4.48
C ARG A 94 23.50 7.93 -5.71
N LEU A 95 22.45 7.14 -5.82
CA LEU A 95 22.20 6.26 -6.97
C LEU A 95 20.96 6.72 -7.72
N LEU A 96 20.95 6.52 -9.03
CA LEU A 96 19.74 6.63 -9.84
C LEU A 96 19.17 5.24 -10.12
N GLY A 97 17.91 5.19 -10.50
CA GLY A 97 17.24 3.94 -10.82
C GLY A 97 16.10 4.14 -11.79
N ARG A 98 15.25 3.13 -11.87
CA ARG A 98 13.99 3.17 -12.60
C ARG A 98 12.89 2.46 -11.86
N VAL A 99 11.71 3.07 -11.89
CA VAL A 99 10.44 2.42 -11.56
C VAL A 99 9.62 2.24 -12.83
N GLU A 100 9.50 3.29 -13.66
CA GLU A 100 8.79 3.24 -14.95
C GLU A 100 9.72 3.53 -16.11
N ALA A 101 10.63 4.49 -15.95
CA ALA A 101 11.59 4.91 -16.95
C ALA A 101 12.99 5.08 -16.35
N ASP A 102 14.01 4.96 -17.19
CA ASP A 102 15.38 5.19 -16.76
C ASP A 102 15.55 6.58 -16.11
N PHE A 103 16.20 6.59 -14.94
CA PHE A 103 16.53 7.79 -14.17
C PHE A 103 15.31 8.55 -13.61
N ASP A 104 14.15 7.91 -13.52
CA ASP A 104 12.95 8.48 -12.88
C ASP A 104 12.91 8.30 -11.35
N HIS A 105 13.91 7.59 -10.82
CA HIS A 105 14.00 7.18 -9.42
C HIS A 105 15.41 7.38 -8.86
N ALA A 106 15.50 7.50 -7.54
CA ALA A 106 16.76 7.64 -6.83
C ALA A 106 16.73 6.88 -5.50
N ALA A 107 17.91 6.43 -5.08
CA ALA A 107 18.14 5.76 -3.81
C ALA A 107 19.55 6.11 -3.29
N LEU A 108 19.93 5.55 -2.14
CA LEU A 108 21.27 5.70 -1.59
C LEU A 108 21.96 4.35 -1.48
N ARG A 109 23.27 4.33 -1.72
CA ARG A 109 24.16 3.31 -1.16
C ARG A 109 24.78 3.88 0.10
N VAL A 110 24.70 3.14 1.19
CA VAL A 110 25.33 3.50 2.47
C VAL A 110 26.36 2.45 2.82
N HIS A 111 27.59 2.87 3.07
CA HIS A 111 28.68 1.98 3.47
C HIS A 111 28.60 1.74 4.98
N THR A 112 28.45 0.48 5.39
CA THR A 112 28.40 0.07 6.81
C THR A 112 29.55 -0.88 7.12
N GLU A 113 29.76 -1.16 8.40
CA GLU A 113 30.72 -2.17 8.87
C GLU A 113 30.40 -3.59 8.38
N ARG A 114 29.16 -3.84 7.95
CA ARG A 114 28.70 -5.12 7.38
C ARG A 114 28.77 -5.16 5.85
N GLY A 115 29.25 -4.09 5.22
CA GLY A 115 29.25 -3.90 3.77
C GLY A 115 28.23 -2.85 3.30
N PRO A 116 28.15 -2.59 2.00
CA PRO A 116 27.22 -1.64 1.43
C PRO A 116 25.77 -2.14 1.50
N VAL A 117 24.86 -1.22 1.80
CA VAL A 117 23.41 -1.44 1.78
C VAL A 117 22.74 -0.42 0.86
N LEU A 118 21.67 -0.84 0.19
CA LEU A 118 20.75 0.01 -0.55
C LEU A 118 19.68 0.53 0.42
N ALA A 119 19.65 1.85 0.59
CA ALA A 119 18.66 2.57 1.39
C ALA A 119 17.76 3.40 0.46
N ASP A 120 16.55 2.92 0.24
CA ASP A 120 15.58 3.60 -0.61
C ASP A 120 14.41 4.16 0.21
N VAL A 121 14.53 5.44 0.51
CA VAL A 121 13.46 6.25 1.10
C VAL A 121 12.62 6.95 0.03
N GLY A 122 13.06 6.97 -1.24
CA GLY A 122 12.42 7.69 -2.33
C GLY A 122 11.24 6.93 -2.94
N PHE A 123 11.36 5.60 -2.98
CA PHE A 123 10.29 4.64 -3.13
C PHE A 123 10.31 3.82 -1.84
N PRO A 124 9.62 4.30 -0.77
CA PRO A 124 9.84 3.81 0.59
C PRO A 124 9.82 2.28 0.67
N LEU A 125 11.01 1.68 0.82
CA LEU A 125 11.17 0.25 1.02
C LEU A 125 10.91 -0.09 2.50
N PRO A 126 10.33 -1.26 2.80
CA PRO A 126 10.07 -1.68 4.18
C PRO A 126 11.32 -2.12 4.94
N ALA A 127 12.48 -2.24 4.28
CA ALA A 127 13.75 -2.63 4.89
C ALA A 127 14.95 -2.04 4.12
N LEU A 128 16.10 -1.94 4.79
CA LEU A 128 17.39 -1.82 4.12
C LEU A 128 17.70 -3.12 3.40
N LEU A 129 18.27 -3.01 2.21
CA LEU A 129 18.65 -4.18 1.41
C LEU A 129 20.17 -4.28 1.36
N PRO A 130 20.78 -5.43 1.69
CA PRO A 130 22.17 -5.68 1.36
C PRO A 130 22.40 -5.45 -0.13
N GLU A 131 23.54 -4.87 -0.51
CA GLU A 131 23.92 -4.78 -1.93
C GLU A 131 24.48 -6.13 -2.42
N ALA A 132 23.63 -7.15 -2.34
CA ALA A 132 23.90 -8.53 -2.71
C ALA A 132 22.59 -9.20 -3.14
N GLU A 133 22.69 -10.28 -3.91
CA GLU A 133 21.52 -11.08 -4.25
C GLU A 133 20.96 -11.77 -3.01
N GLY A 134 19.64 -11.85 -2.91
CA GLY A 134 18.98 -12.49 -1.79
C GLY A 134 17.53 -12.03 -1.60
N GLU A 135 16.92 -12.57 -0.56
CA GLU A 135 15.54 -12.28 -0.19
C GLU A 135 15.48 -11.63 1.19
N THR A 136 14.53 -10.71 1.37
CA THR A 136 14.24 -10.05 2.63
C THR A 136 12.74 -10.09 2.86
N GLU A 137 12.32 -10.87 3.87
CA GLU A 137 10.93 -10.89 4.32
C GLU A 137 10.65 -9.69 5.23
N THR A 138 9.53 -9.01 4.99
CA THR A 138 9.05 -7.93 5.84
C THR A 138 7.60 -8.17 6.25
N PRO A 139 7.08 -7.45 7.26
CA PRO A 139 5.67 -7.55 7.61
C PRO A 139 4.72 -7.15 6.46
N LEU A 140 5.19 -6.42 5.44
CA LEU A 140 4.37 -5.91 4.34
C LEU A 140 4.45 -6.76 3.06
N ALA A 141 5.64 -7.24 2.73
CA ALA A 141 5.92 -8.01 1.51
C ALA A 141 7.27 -8.72 1.62
N GLY A 142 7.49 -9.71 0.75
CA GLY A 142 8.83 -10.21 0.45
C GLY A 142 9.52 -9.30 -0.56
N LEU A 143 10.82 -9.10 -0.41
CA LEU A 143 11.67 -8.35 -1.35
C LEU A 143 12.75 -9.29 -1.88
N GLU A 144 12.89 -9.39 -3.19
CA GLU A 144 13.97 -10.15 -3.82
C GLU A 144 14.91 -9.22 -4.57
N VAL A 145 16.19 -9.29 -4.24
CA VAL A 145 17.27 -8.55 -4.91
C VAL A 145 17.99 -9.49 -5.87
N ARG A 146 18.06 -9.11 -7.14
CA ARG A 146 18.85 -9.79 -8.17
C ARG A 146 19.79 -8.84 -8.86
N ARG A 147 20.95 -9.34 -9.29
CA ARG A 147 21.87 -8.56 -10.12
C ARG A 147 21.22 -8.31 -11.48
N SER A 148 21.26 -7.06 -11.94
CA SER A 148 20.91 -6.67 -13.30
C SER A 148 22.14 -6.19 -14.06
N PRO A 149 22.07 -6.03 -15.39
CA PRO A 149 23.17 -5.47 -16.17
C PRO A 149 23.63 -4.08 -15.73
N ARG A 150 22.74 -3.28 -15.11
CA ARG A 150 23.03 -1.90 -14.69
C ARG A 150 23.14 -1.72 -13.19
N GLY A 151 22.72 -2.71 -12.40
CA GLY A 151 22.70 -2.60 -10.96
C GLY A 151 21.95 -3.74 -10.28
N TRP A 152 20.88 -3.39 -9.58
CA TRP A 152 20.13 -4.29 -8.71
C TRP A 152 18.64 -4.16 -8.99
N ALA A 153 18.03 -5.24 -9.47
CA ALA A 153 16.59 -5.34 -9.59
C ALA A 153 16.01 -5.79 -8.25
N VAL A 154 15.01 -5.05 -7.76
CA VAL A 154 14.25 -5.38 -6.54
C VAL A 154 12.83 -5.71 -6.95
N THR A 155 12.40 -6.95 -6.69
CA THR A 155 11.04 -7.43 -6.98
C THR A 155 10.25 -7.58 -5.68
N PHE A 156 8.98 -7.17 -5.70
CA PHE A 156 8.07 -7.34 -4.55
C PHE A 156 7.26 -8.62 -4.72
N HIS A 157 7.30 -9.48 -3.70
CA HIS A 157 6.58 -10.75 -3.63
C HIS A 157 5.50 -10.73 -2.54
N GLY A 158 4.36 -11.34 -2.83
CA GLY A 158 3.19 -11.27 -1.95
C GLY A 158 2.73 -9.81 -1.73
N GLY A 159 2.13 -9.55 -0.57
CA GLY A 159 1.54 -8.25 -0.29
C GLY A 159 0.23 -8.01 -1.05
N VAL A 160 -0.29 -6.79 -0.96
CA VAL A 160 -1.35 -6.33 -1.84
C VAL A 160 -0.76 -6.05 -3.25
N PRO A 161 -1.27 -6.67 -4.32
CA PRO A 161 -0.69 -6.58 -5.67
C PRO A 161 -1.07 -5.26 -6.37
N ASP A 162 -0.56 -4.11 -5.90
CA ASP A 162 -0.83 -2.79 -6.46
C ASP A 162 0.42 -1.91 -6.61
N GLY A 163 0.46 -1.13 -7.68
CA GLY A 163 1.62 -0.34 -8.09
C GLY A 163 2.66 -1.15 -8.88
N PRO A 164 3.86 -0.58 -9.10
CA PRO A 164 4.96 -1.26 -9.81
C PRO A 164 5.37 -2.57 -9.12
N PRO A 165 5.62 -3.66 -9.88
CA PRO A 165 6.00 -4.97 -9.32
C PRO A 165 7.45 -5.02 -8.79
N GLY A 166 8.21 -3.96 -9.04
CA GLY A 166 9.62 -3.87 -8.71
C GLY A 166 10.18 -2.52 -9.11
N LEU A 167 11.48 -2.35 -8.84
CA LEU A 167 12.28 -1.22 -9.30
C LEU A 167 13.71 -1.71 -9.55
N GLU A 168 14.50 -0.90 -10.23
CA GLU A 168 15.92 -1.19 -10.42
C GLU A 168 16.76 -0.01 -9.95
N ILE A 169 17.78 -0.28 -9.14
CA ILE A 169 18.73 0.71 -8.64
C ILE A 169 20.05 0.48 -9.38
N PHE A 170 20.52 1.50 -10.11
CA PHE A 170 21.77 1.41 -10.87
C PHE A 170 22.99 1.46 -9.95
N SER A 171 24.05 0.74 -10.29
CA SER A 171 25.23 0.63 -9.42
C SER A 171 26.16 1.83 -9.46
N GLU A 172 26.11 2.65 -10.51
CA GLU A 172 27.01 3.78 -10.68
C GLU A 172 26.54 4.97 -9.81
N PRO A 173 27.38 5.44 -8.87
CA PRO A 173 27.10 6.68 -8.14
C PRO A 173 27.00 7.86 -9.08
N VAL A 174 26.09 8.78 -8.79
CA VAL A 174 25.94 10.01 -9.57
C VAL A 174 26.52 11.22 -8.83
N PRO A 175 27.24 12.11 -9.53
CA PRO A 175 27.62 13.42 -9.00
C PRO A 175 26.40 14.23 -8.55
N GLU A 176 26.59 15.12 -7.58
CA GLU A 176 25.52 15.97 -7.06
C GLU A 176 24.85 16.82 -8.15
N ALA A 177 25.65 17.37 -9.08
CA ALA A 177 25.12 18.16 -10.19
C ALA A 177 24.16 17.37 -11.09
N ASP A 178 24.47 16.10 -11.37
CA ASP A 178 23.63 15.24 -12.19
C ASP A 178 22.35 14.84 -11.44
N PHE A 179 22.47 14.52 -10.15
CA PHE A 179 21.32 14.26 -9.29
C PHE A 179 20.38 15.48 -9.25
N LEU A 180 20.93 16.68 -9.06
CA LEU A 180 20.17 17.92 -9.02
C LEU A 180 19.48 18.20 -10.37
N ALA A 181 20.19 18.00 -11.49
CA ALA A 181 19.60 18.17 -12.81
C ALA A 181 18.40 17.22 -13.03
N ARG A 182 18.50 15.97 -12.56
CA ARG A 182 17.38 15.00 -12.60
C ARG A 182 16.22 15.44 -11.72
N TRP A 183 16.50 15.90 -10.50
CA TRP A 183 15.48 16.41 -9.59
C TRP A 183 14.76 17.63 -10.19
N GLN A 184 15.49 18.61 -10.71
CA GLN A 184 14.91 19.77 -11.40
C GLN A 184 14.01 19.35 -12.57
N GLY A 185 14.45 18.35 -13.34
CA GLY A 185 13.67 17.78 -14.44
C GLY A 185 12.31 17.19 -14.04
N THR A 186 12.10 16.86 -12.77
CA THR A 186 10.81 16.34 -12.27
C THR A 186 9.71 17.40 -12.15
N PHE A 187 10.03 18.70 -12.31
CA PHE A 187 9.09 19.82 -12.29
C PHE A 187 8.56 20.21 -13.69
N ARG A 188 8.68 19.30 -14.66
CA ARG A 188 8.05 19.48 -15.97
C ARG A 188 6.51 19.51 -15.87
N PRO A 189 5.80 20.32 -16.68
CA PRO A 189 4.34 20.50 -16.56
C PRO A 189 3.50 19.22 -16.68
N ASP A 190 4.00 18.22 -17.41
CA ASP A 190 3.32 16.93 -17.63
C ASP A 190 3.56 15.92 -16.50
N SER A 191 4.39 16.26 -15.50
CA SER A 191 4.73 15.40 -14.36
C SER A 191 3.49 14.92 -13.61
N ARG A 192 3.35 13.60 -13.45
CA ARG A 192 2.23 12.99 -12.70
C ARG A 192 2.12 13.50 -11.26
N PHE A 193 3.26 13.82 -10.64
CA PHE A 193 3.32 14.31 -9.27
C PHE A 193 2.86 15.76 -9.12
N LEU A 194 2.57 16.46 -10.22
CA LEU A 194 1.95 17.79 -10.22
C LEU A 194 0.45 17.76 -10.54
N ARG A 195 -0.10 16.60 -10.94
CA ARG A 195 -1.51 16.49 -11.39
C ARG A 195 -2.52 16.33 -10.26
N GLY A 196 -2.08 15.91 -9.08
CA GLY A 196 -2.96 15.62 -7.96
C GLY A 196 -2.22 15.44 -6.66
N VAL A 197 -2.93 15.68 -5.56
CA VAL A 197 -2.44 15.39 -4.21
C VAL A 197 -2.41 13.87 -4.01
N GLY A 198 -1.22 13.37 -3.73
CA GLY A 198 -0.97 12.00 -3.31
C GLY A 198 -0.13 12.02 -2.03
N VAL A 199 -0.48 11.19 -1.07
CA VAL A 199 0.23 11.07 0.20
C VAL A 199 0.34 9.60 0.55
N ARG A 200 1.48 9.15 1.06
CA ARG A 200 1.72 7.79 1.52
C ARG A 200 2.55 7.82 2.78
N ARG A 201 2.13 7.08 3.80
CA ARG A 201 2.86 6.89 5.05
C ARG A 201 3.05 5.40 5.29
N MET A 202 4.28 5.00 5.60
CA MET A 202 4.55 3.62 6.01
C MET A 202 4.41 3.50 7.52
N GLU A 203 3.91 2.37 7.96
CA GLU A 203 3.95 1.92 9.33
C GLU A 203 4.47 0.48 9.31
N GLU A 204 4.86 -0.04 10.47
CA GLU A 204 5.56 -1.34 10.56
C GLU A 204 4.81 -2.49 9.84
N GLN A 205 3.49 -2.51 9.95
CA GLN A 205 2.64 -3.60 9.42
C GLN A 205 1.63 -3.14 8.37
N ARG A 206 1.61 -1.85 8.02
CA ARG A 206 0.66 -1.32 7.05
C ARG A 206 1.18 -0.09 6.32
N VAL A 207 0.55 0.22 5.20
CA VAL A 207 0.78 1.43 4.43
C VAL A 207 -0.53 2.17 4.31
N LEU A 208 -0.53 3.43 4.73
CA LEU A 208 -1.63 4.34 4.47
C LEU A 208 -1.31 5.11 3.19
N SER A 209 -2.29 5.28 2.31
CA SER A 209 -2.14 6.17 1.16
C SER A 209 -3.42 6.94 0.86
N PHE A 210 -3.28 8.14 0.35
CA PHE A 210 -4.37 8.95 -0.19
C PHE A 210 -4.08 9.24 -1.66
N THR A 211 -5.06 8.98 -2.51
CA THR A 211 -5.03 9.35 -3.92
C THR A 211 -6.44 9.35 -4.47
N ARG A 212 -6.74 10.27 -5.41
CA ARG A 212 -8.05 10.33 -6.12
C ARG A 212 -9.27 10.27 -5.20
N GLY A 213 -9.16 10.91 -4.04
CA GLY A 213 -10.29 11.10 -3.14
C GLY A 213 -10.63 9.94 -2.21
N GLU A 214 -9.77 8.94 -2.10
CA GLU A 214 -9.90 7.85 -1.13
C GLU A 214 -8.63 7.65 -0.32
N VAL A 215 -8.80 7.09 0.88
CA VAL A 215 -7.72 6.60 1.71
C VAL A 215 -7.68 5.09 1.60
N ARG A 216 -6.50 4.54 1.33
CA ARG A 216 -6.22 3.11 1.35
C ARG A 216 -5.36 2.76 2.55
N VAL A 217 -5.66 1.61 3.16
CA VAL A 217 -4.83 0.98 4.18
C VAL A 217 -4.51 -0.42 3.70
N ASP A 218 -3.25 -0.64 3.36
CA ASP A 218 -2.75 -1.93 2.89
C ASP A 218 -1.95 -2.58 4.00
N ASP A 219 -2.26 -3.84 4.32
CA ASP A 219 -1.38 -4.72 5.09
C ASP A 219 -0.84 -5.83 4.18
N ARG A 220 -0.23 -6.88 4.74
CA ARG A 220 0.35 -7.98 3.94
C ARG A 220 -0.65 -8.70 3.05
N HIS A 221 -1.91 -8.79 3.46
CA HIS A 221 -2.90 -9.66 2.82
C HIS A 221 -4.24 -8.97 2.55
N SER A 222 -4.39 -7.70 2.91
CA SER A 222 -5.66 -7.00 2.79
C SER A 222 -5.49 -5.53 2.45
N ARG A 223 -6.53 -4.99 1.79
CA ARG A 223 -6.69 -3.58 1.48
C ARG A 223 -8.05 -3.11 1.95
N LEU A 224 -8.06 -2.11 2.82
CA LEU A 224 -9.21 -1.25 3.05
C LEU A 224 -9.11 -0.03 2.12
N ALA A 225 -10.15 0.27 1.36
CA ALA A 225 -10.28 1.53 0.62
C ALA A 225 -11.53 2.27 1.12
N VAL A 226 -11.37 3.54 1.47
CA VAL A 226 -12.41 4.39 2.07
C VAL A 226 -12.53 5.67 1.25
N PRO A 227 -13.68 5.96 0.61
CA PRO A 227 -13.90 7.26 -0.01
C PRO A 227 -13.90 8.34 1.07
N VAL A 228 -13.22 9.46 0.83
CA VAL A 228 -13.19 10.60 1.75
C VAL A 228 -13.87 11.78 1.07
N ALA A 229 -15.02 12.19 1.59
CA ALA A 229 -15.78 13.30 1.00
C ALA A 229 -15.05 14.64 1.14
N ALA A 230 -15.27 15.55 0.19
CA ALA A 230 -14.83 16.93 0.32
C ALA A 230 -15.69 17.70 1.35
N PRO A 231 -15.13 18.70 2.07
CA PRO A 231 -13.72 19.10 2.08
C PRO A 231 -12.84 18.11 2.86
N ARG A 232 -11.73 17.67 2.25
CA ARG A 232 -10.91 16.56 2.77
C ARG A 232 -9.51 16.94 3.27
N ALA A 233 -9.14 18.22 3.18
CA ALA A 233 -7.80 18.70 3.57
C ALA A 233 -7.49 18.35 5.03
N ARG A 234 -8.42 18.65 5.95
CA ARG A 234 -8.34 18.28 7.36
C ARG A 234 -8.13 16.79 7.58
N ARG A 235 -8.88 15.94 6.86
CA ARG A 235 -8.81 14.49 7.03
C ARG A 235 -7.44 13.96 6.58
N ILE A 236 -6.91 14.46 5.47
CA ILE A 236 -5.57 14.12 4.99
C ILE A 236 -4.52 14.59 6.01
N ALA A 237 -4.61 15.84 6.47
CA ALA A 237 -3.73 16.38 7.50
C ALA A 237 -3.66 15.51 8.76
N GLU A 238 -4.81 15.18 9.34
CA GLU A 238 -4.91 14.33 10.54
C GLU A 238 -4.35 12.92 10.32
N LEU A 239 -4.62 12.28 9.17
CA LEU A 239 -4.22 10.90 8.93
C LEU A 239 -2.73 10.76 8.62
N PHE A 240 -2.15 11.74 7.92
CA PHE A 240 -0.79 11.64 7.41
C PHE A 240 0.23 12.49 8.17
N GLY A 241 -0.21 13.31 9.13
CA GLY A 241 0.67 14.15 9.93
C GLY A 241 1.17 15.38 9.17
N LEU A 242 0.30 16.00 8.37
CA LEU A 242 0.54 17.24 7.65
C LEU A 242 -0.31 18.36 8.26
N ASP A 243 0.04 19.62 8.02
CA ASP A 243 -0.88 20.72 8.28
C ASP A 243 -1.99 20.80 7.22
N GLU A 244 -3.17 21.23 7.66
CA GLU A 244 -4.35 21.37 6.80
C GLU A 244 -4.16 22.45 5.72
N THR A 245 -3.52 23.58 6.05
CA THR A 245 -3.43 24.73 5.14
C THR A 245 -2.63 24.41 3.87
N PRO A 246 -1.41 23.83 3.93
CA PRO A 246 -0.68 23.40 2.75
C PRO A 246 -1.47 22.38 1.90
N VAL A 247 -2.12 21.42 2.55
CA VAL A 247 -2.93 20.41 1.85
C VAL A 247 -4.09 21.06 1.11
N GLN A 248 -4.82 21.97 1.75
CA GLN A 248 -5.93 22.70 1.13
C GLN A 248 -5.45 23.51 -0.08
N ARG A 249 -4.30 24.20 0.04
CA ARG A 249 -3.71 24.94 -1.08
C ARG A 249 -3.33 24.03 -2.24
N ALA A 250 -2.73 22.87 -2.00
CA ALA A 250 -2.37 21.94 -3.06
C ALA A 250 -3.60 21.31 -3.74
N LEU A 251 -4.64 20.96 -2.97
CA LEU A 251 -5.92 20.50 -3.52
C LEU A 251 -6.55 21.57 -4.43
N ALA A 252 -6.52 22.84 -4.03
CA ALA A 252 -7.05 23.94 -4.84
C ALA A 252 -6.26 24.22 -6.14
N ARG A 253 -5.02 23.73 -6.23
CA ARG A 253 -4.16 23.86 -7.42
C ARG A 253 -4.25 22.66 -8.36
N THR A 254 -4.87 21.58 -7.93
CA THR A 254 -5.00 20.34 -8.68
C THR A 254 -6.47 20.01 -8.92
N SER A 255 -6.73 18.96 -9.71
CA SER A 255 -8.09 18.43 -9.81
C SER A 255 -8.40 17.65 -8.54
N ASP A 256 -9.15 18.25 -7.61
CA ASP A 256 -9.67 17.56 -6.42
C ASP A 256 -10.77 16.56 -6.82
N THR A 257 -10.36 15.41 -7.35
CA THR A 257 -11.28 14.38 -7.86
C THR A 257 -11.96 13.64 -6.72
N SER A 258 -13.28 13.45 -6.82
CA SER A 258 -14.03 12.59 -5.89
C SER A 258 -13.65 11.12 -6.09
N SER A 259 -13.75 10.30 -5.05
CA SER A 259 -13.55 8.86 -5.20
C SER A 259 -14.64 8.27 -6.10
N GLU A 260 -14.27 7.27 -6.89
CA GLU A 260 -15.20 6.46 -7.67
C GLU A 260 -15.97 5.47 -6.79
N LEU A 261 -15.55 5.28 -5.53
CA LEU A 261 -16.21 4.41 -4.57
C LEU A 261 -17.45 5.09 -3.97
N SER A 262 -18.57 4.38 -4.00
CA SER A 262 -19.80 4.77 -3.29
C SER A 262 -19.77 4.43 -1.80
N GLY A 263 -18.86 3.55 -1.38
CA GLY A 263 -18.69 3.11 0.00
C GLY A 263 -17.32 2.46 0.23
N ALA A 264 -17.00 2.14 1.48
CA ALA A 264 -15.74 1.45 1.76
C ALA A 264 -15.72 0.04 1.18
N THR A 265 -14.53 -0.42 0.83
CA THR A 265 -14.29 -1.81 0.45
C THR A 265 -13.17 -2.38 1.29
N LEU A 266 -13.31 -3.64 1.73
CA LEU A 266 -12.21 -4.41 2.30
C LEU A 266 -12.00 -5.64 1.41
N THR A 267 -10.78 -5.81 0.91
CA THR A 267 -10.40 -6.92 0.04
C THR A 267 -9.27 -7.70 0.70
N ALA A 268 -9.42 -9.02 0.85
CA ALA A 268 -8.31 -9.93 1.16
C ALA A 268 -7.76 -10.55 -0.12
N TYR A 269 -6.47 -10.88 -0.12
CA TYR A 269 -5.72 -11.41 -1.25
C TYR A 269 -5.00 -12.71 -0.87
N LEU A 270 -5.02 -13.68 -1.76
CA LEU A 270 -4.24 -14.91 -1.64
C LEU A 270 -3.71 -15.32 -3.01
N GLU A 271 -2.40 -15.41 -3.17
CA GLU A 271 -1.78 -15.90 -4.39
C GLU A 271 -1.98 -17.42 -4.55
N THR A 272 -2.13 -17.89 -5.79
CA THR A 272 -2.26 -19.30 -6.13
C THR A 272 -1.55 -19.62 -7.44
N GLY A 273 -1.05 -20.86 -7.58
CA GLY A 273 -0.46 -21.36 -8.82
C GLY A 273 -1.48 -21.81 -9.87
N ALA A 274 -2.79 -21.75 -9.57
CA ALA A 274 -3.83 -22.10 -10.53
C ALA A 274 -4.13 -20.95 -11.50
N GLU A 275 -4.49 -21.27 -12.74
CA GLU A 275 -5.02 -20.28 -13.69
C GLU A 275 -6.36 -19.71 -13.21
N PRO A 276 -6.71 -18.45 -13.52
CA PRO A 276 -7.92 -17.80 -13.00
C PRO A 276 -9.21 -18.58 -13.28
N GLY A 277 -9.35 -19.16 -14.48
CA GLY A 277 -10.51 -19.98 -14.83
C GLY A 277 -10.60 -21.29 -14.04
N ALA A 278 -9.46 -21.93 -13.76
CA ALA A 278 -9.41 -23.15 -12.95
C ALA A 278 -9.70 -22.83 -11.47
N ALA A 279 -9.14 -21.73 -10.96
CA ALA A 279 -9.45 -21.23 -9.62
C ALA A 279 -10.95 -20.91 -9.49
N PHE A 280 -11.54 -20.21 -10.45
CA PHE A 280 -12.97 -19.94 -10.47
C PHE A 280 -13.81 -21.22 -10.53
N ALA A 281 -13.45 -22.20 -11.37
CA ALA A 281 -14.20 -23.44 -11.50
C ALA A 281 -14.35 -24.20 -10.17
N ALA A 282 -13.37 -24.07 -9.26
CA ALA A 282 -13.40 -24.67 -7.93
C ALA A 282 -14.55 -24.14 -7.04
N ILE A 283 -15.15 -22.98 -7.36
CA ILE A 283 -16.30 -22.41 -6.61
C ILE A 283 -17.46 -21.97 -7.52
N GLY A 284 -17.27 -21.96 -8.84
CA GLY A 284 -18.12 -21.30 -9.82
C GLY A 284 -19.45 -22.00 -10.15
N SER A 285 -19.79 -23.08 -9.46
CA SER A 285 -21.04 -23.82 -9.62
C SER A 285 -21.77 -23.96 -8.29
N PRO A 286 -23.10 -24.19 -8.29
CA PRO A 286 -23.86 -24.37 -7.05
C PRO A 286 -23.29 -25.47 -6.12
N ASP A 287 -22.85 -26.60 -6.68
CA ASP A 287 -22.27 -27.70 -5.91
C ASP A 287 -20.87 -27.37 -5.39
N ALA A 288 -20.04 -26.71 -6.20
CA ALA A 288 -18.71 -26.29 -5.81
C ALA A 288 -18.77 -25.22 -4.69
N TYR A 289 -19.63 -24.23 -4.85
CA TYR A 289 -19.89 -23.22 -3.83
C TYR A 289 -20.50 -23.82 -2.56
N ARG A 290 -21.40 -24.81 -2.68
CA ARG A 290 -21.93 -25.55 -1.53
C ARG A 290 -20.80 -26.18 -0.73
N ARG A 291 -19.84 -26.86 -1.40
CA ARG A 291 -18.67 -27.44 -0.72
C ARG A 291 -17.81 -26.38 -0.02
N LEU A 292 -17.73 -25.17 -0.58
CA LEU A 292 -16.97 -24.07 0.03
C LEU A 292 -17.64 -23.68 1.34
N MET A 293 -18.96 -23.49 1.30
CA MET A 293 -19.75 -23.08 2.46
C MET A 293 -19.88 -24.16 3.52
N SER A 294 -19.82 -25.45 3.18
CA SER A 294 -19.83 -26.55 4.17
C SER A 294 -18.66 -26.49 5.17
N GLY A 295 -17.59 -25.77 4.85
CA GLY A 295 -16.49 -25.50 5.80
C GLY A 295 -16.77 -24.34 6.78
N VAL A 296 -17.86 -23.60 6.58
CA VAL A 296 -18.20 -22.36 7.29
C VAL A 296 -19.57 -22.46 7.98
N ALA A 297 -20.54 -23.14 7.38
CA ALA A 297 -21.92 -23.26 7.82
C ALA A 297 -22.57 -24.55 7.30
N SER A 298 -23.65 -24.99 7.92
CA SER A 298 -24.46 -26.11 7.41
C SER A 298 -25.37 -25.61 6.28
N VAL A 299 -25.32 -26.24 5.11
CA VAL A 299 -26.17 -25.88 3.96
C VAL A 299 -27.47 -26.66 4.01
N ALA A 300 -28.58 -25.96 4.27
CA ALA A 300 -29.92 -26.55 4.39
C ALA A 300 -30.55 -26.82 3.01
N SER A 301 -30.38 -25.89 2.07
CA SER A 301 -30.84 -26.05 0.68
C SER A 301 -29.96 -25.23 -0.27
N CYS A 302 -29.99 -25.62 -1.53
CA CYS A 302 -29.35 -24.86 -2.60
C CYS A 302 -30.12 -25.09 -3.90
N GLU A 303 -30.70 -24.01 -4.43
CA GLU A 303 -31.63 -24.01 -5.55
C GLU A 303 -31.24 -22.96 -6.59
N GLY A 304 -31.48 -23.25 -7.88
CA GLY A 304 -31.26 -22.30 -8.97
C GLY A 304 -30.55 -22.91 -10.17
N SER A 305 -29.79 -22.06 -10.87
CA SER A 305 -29.09 -22.36 -12.12
C SER A 305 -27.57 -22.16 -11.96
N LEU A 306 -26.79 -22.51 -12.99
CA LEU A 306 -25.34 -22.29 -13.02
C LEU A 306 -24.91 -20.81 -12.98
N ARG A 307 -25.81 -19.86 -13.29
CA ARG A 307 -25.49 -18.41 -13.31
C ARG A 307 -26.06 -17.66 -12.11
N HIS A 308 -27.06 -18.23 -11.46
CA HIS A 308 -27.73 -17.63 -10.31
C HIS A 308 -28.35 -18.73 -9.46
N TRP A 309 -27.95 -18.80 -8.19
CA TRP A 309 -28.48 -19.75 -7.23
C TRP A 309 -28.58 -19.12 -5.84
N ARG A 310 -29.37 -19.76 -4.97
CA ARG A 310 -29.58 -19.33 -3.59
C ARG A 310 -29.23 -20.48 -2.65
N LEU A 311 -28.53 -20.17 -1.56
CA LEU A 311 -28.27 -21.10 -0.45
C LEU A 311 -29.00 -20.63 0.79
N GLU A 312 -29.61 -21.56 1.52
CA GLU A 312 -30.05 -21.35 2.90
C GLU A 312 -29.04 -22.00 3.84
N LEU A 313 -28.48 -21.21 4.75
CA LEU A 313 -27.35 -21.56 5.61
C LEU A 313 -27.74 -21.48 7.08
N GLN A 314 -27.30 -22.46 7.86
CA GLN A 314 -27.44 -22.49 9.32
C GLN A 314 -26.07 -22.30 9.96
N ALA A 315 -26.01 -21.48 11.01
CA ALA A 315 -24.79 -21.35 11.81
C ALA A 315 -24.39 -22.74 12.34
N PRO A 316 -23.09 -23.05 12.46
CA PRO A 316 -22.65 -24.27 13.12
C PRO A 316 -23.26 -24.33 14.52
N GLU A 317 -23.80 -25.49 14.92
CA GLU A 317 -24.30 -25.68 16.29
C GLU A 317 -23.19 -25.31 17.28
N ALA A 318 -23.34 -24.21 18.00
CA ALA A 318 -22.43 -23.89 19.09
C ALA A 318 -22.62 -24.94 20.19
N GLU A 319 -21.56 -25.35 20.87
CA GLU A 319 -21.62 -26.30 22.02
C GLU A 319 -22.46 -25.77 23.21
N SER A 320 -22.98 -24.54 23.12
CA SER A 320 -23.94 -23.97 24.07
C SER A 320 -25.30 -23.78 23.38
N PRO A 321 -26.43 -24.07 24.09
CA PRO A 321 -27.76 -23.95 23.51
C PRO A 321 -27.96 -22.52 22.96
N PRO A 322 -28.43 -22.39 21.72
CA PRO A 322 -28.52 -21.09 21.09
C PRO A 322 -29.50 -20.22 21.86
N ALA A 323 -29.09 -18.98 22.14
CA ALA A 323 -30.03 -17.96 22.57
C ALA A 323 -31.15 -17.87 21.52
N ALA A 324 -32.41 -17.86 21.94
CA ALA A 324 -33.57 -17.81 21.05
C ALA A 324 -33.41 -16.69 20.01
N GLY A 325 -33.09 -17.06 18.77
CA GLY A 325 -32.65 -16.11 17.74
C GLY A 325 -31.53 -16.59 16.80
N ASP A 326 -31.17 -17.89 16.80
CA ASP A 326 -30.27 -18.50 15.81
C ASP A 326 -30.89 -18.50 14.41
N ALA A 327 -31.02 -17.30 13.85
CA ALA A 327 -31.56 -17.08 12.53
C ALA A 327 -30.51 -17.55 11.53
N GLY A 328 -30.83 -18.62 10.81
CA GLY A 328 -30.17 -18.93 9.55
C GLY A 328 -30.13 -17.70 8.64
N PHE A 329 -29.23 -17.73 7.67
CA PHE A 329 -29.08 -16.66 6.69
C PHE A 329 -29.07 -17.26 5.29
N ALA A 330 -29.41 -16.43 4.31
CA ALA A 330 -29.39 -16.85 2.92
C ALA A 330 -28.26 -16.16 2.17
N GLU A 331 -27.78 -16.80 1.11
CA GLU A 331 -26.89 -16.17 0.13
C GLU A 331 -27.48 -16.29 -1.26
N ASP A 332 -27.74 -15.15 -1.89
CA ASP A 332 -28.03 -15.08 -3.33
C ASP A 332 -26.70 -14.89 -4.06
N VAL A 333 -26.35 -15.85 -4.93
CA VAL A 333 -25.05 -15.90 -5.61
C VAL A 333 -25.23 -15.77 -7.12
N ARG A 334 -24.51 -14.84 -7.73
CA ARG A 334 -24.48 -14.64 -9.19
C ARG A 334 -23.08 -14.92 -9.71
N ALA A 335 -23.00 -15.75 -10.75
CA ALA A 335 -21.74 -16.15 -11.34
C ALA A 335 -21.47 -15.45 -12.67
N ASP A 336 -20.27 -14.88 -12.77
CA ASP A 336 -19.65 -14.39 -13.98
C ASP A 336 -18.38 -15.21 -14.31
N PRO A 337 -18.54 -16.35 -14.99
CA PRO A 337 -17.45 -17.14 -15.53
C PRO A 337 -16.45 -16.40 -16.40
N GLU A 338 -16.88 -15.38 -17.18
CA GLU A 338 -15.98 -14.66 -18.08
C GLU A 338 -15.04 -13.75 -17.28
N GLY A 339 -15.56 -13.11 -16.24
CA GLY A 339 -14.79 -12.33 -15.27
C GLY A 339 -14.16 -13.16 -14.14
N ALA A 340 -14.31 -14.49 -14.14
CA ALA A 340 -13.87 -15.38 -13.06
C ALA A 340 -14.33 -14.89 -11.67
N ARG A 341 -15.60 -14.46 -11.57
CA ARG A 341 -16.16 -13.74 -10.40
C ARG A 341 -17.48 -14.32 -9.92
N LEU A 342 -17.69 -14.33 -8.61
CA LEU A 342 -18.98 -14.53 -7.95
C LEU A 342 -19.37 -13.28 -7.18
N ASP A 343 -20.56 -12.75 -7.42
CA ASP A 343 -21.20 -11.75 -6.56
C ASP A 343 -22.12 -12.46 -5.57
N VAL A 344 -21.96 -12.14 -4.29
CA VAL A 344 -22.67 -12.79 -3.19
C VAL A 344 -23.39 -11.72 -2.38
N ARG A 345 -24.71 -11.81 -2.36
CA ARG A 345 -25.56 -11.02 -1.47
C ARG A 345 -25.98 -11.89 -0.29
N ARG A 346 -25.39 -11.63 0.88
CA ARG A 346 -25.76 -12.31 2.13
C ARG A 346 -26.94 -11.60 2.78
N ILE A 347 -27.99 -12.34 3.13
CA ILE A 347 -29.26 -11.83 3.63
C ILE A 347 -29.52 -12.41 5.03
N TYR A 348 -29.64 -11.51 6.01
CA TYR A 348 -30.11 -11.79 7.35
C TYR A 348 -31.48 -11.15 7.56
N PRO A 349 -32.23 -11.52 8.62
CA PRO A 349 -33.43 -10.79 9.00
C PRO A 349 -33.12 -9.29 9.20
N GLY A 350 -33.70 -8.44 8.34
CA GLY A 350 -33.58 -6.98 8.42
C GLY A 350 -32.27 -6.36 7.89
N ARG A 351 -31.33 -7.13 7.34
CA ARG A 351 -30.09 -6.57 6.76
C ARG A 351 -29.52 -7.44 5.64
N SER A 352 -28.87 -6.83 4.65
CA SER A 352 -28.12 -7.55 3.61
C SER A 352 -26.76 -6.93 3.36
N TRP A 353 -25.79 -7.75 2.96
CA TRP A 353 -24.40 -7.35 2.76
C TRP A 353 -23.93 -7.84 1.39
N GLU A 354 -23.21 -7.01 0.66
CA GLU A 354 -22.65 -7.36 -0.64
C GLU A 354 -21.17 -7.72 -0.52
N SER A 355 -20.80 -8.81 -1.18
CA SER A 355 -19.44 -9.31 -1.22
C SER A 355 -19.16 -10.01 -2.55
N SER A 356 -17.89 -10.28 -2.86
CA SER A 356 -17.53 -11.04 -4.05
C SER A 356 -16.35 -11.97 -3.82
N PHE A 357 -16.28 -13.01 -4.64
CA PHE A 357 -15.08 -13.81 -4.89
C PHE A 357 -14.60 -13.51 -6.31
N GLU A 358 -13.30 -13.36 -6.53
CA GLU A 358 -12.75 -13.08 -7.86
C GLU A 358 -11.38 -13.76 -7.97
N ALA A 359 -11.13 -14.48 -9.07
CA ALA A 359 -9.80 -15.00 -9.39
C ALA A 359 -9.25 -14.16 -10.54
N ARG A 360 -8.09 -13.54 -10.37
CA ARG A 360 -7.57 -12.58 -11.34
C ARG A 360 -6.05 -12.64 -11.47
N LEU A 361 -5.57 -12.50 -12.70
CA LEU A 361 -4.15 -12.32 -12.97
C LEU A 361 -3.71 -10.90 -12.59
N LEU A 362 -2.82 -10.79 -11.61
CA LEU A 362 -2.24 -9.53 -11.15
C LEU A 362 -0.72 -9.71 -11.09
N ARG A 363 0.03 -8.82 -11.74
CA ARG A 363 1.51 -8.87 -11.81
C ARG A 363 2.08 -10.21 -12.31
N GLY A 364 1.35 -10.94 -13.15
CA GLY A 364 1.80 -12.22 -13.71
C GLY A 364 1.49 -13.45 -12.85
N SER A 365 0.90 -13.27 -11.66
CA SER A 365 0.41 -14.37 -10.80
C SER A 365 -1.11 -14.32 -10.66
N THR A 366 -1.74 -15.47 -10.42
CA THR A 366 -3.17 -15.52 -10.10
C THR A 366 -3.38 -15.22 -8.62
N TYR A 367 -4.28 -14.28 -8.34
CA TYR A 367 -4.75 -13.96 -7.01
C TYR A 367 -6.21 -14.33 -6.85
N LEU A 368 -6.52 -14.94 -5.71
CA LEU A 368 -7.86 -15.09 -5.17
C LEU A 368 -8.19 -13.85 -4.34
N LEU A 369 -9.30 -13.19 -4.65
CA LEU A 369 -9.76 -11.98 -3.98
C LEU A 369 -11.09 -12.27 -3.30
N ARG A 370 -11.20 -11.90 -2.02
CA ARG A 370 -12.45 -11.88 -1.28
C ARG A 370 -12.73 -10.44 -0.88
N ARG A 371 -13.79 -9.84 -1.43
CA ARG A 371 -14.14 -8.43 -1.20
C ARG A 371 -15.47 -8.32 -0.47
N VAL A 372 -15.56 -7.39 0.46
CA VAL A 372 -16.83 -6.90 1.01
C VAL A 372 -16.97 -5.40 0.74
N THR A 373 -18.17 -4.98 0.38
CA THR A 373 -18.53 -3.56 0.21
C THR A 373 -19.42 -3.15 1.37
N PHE A 374 -19.11 -2.02 1.99
CA PHE A 374 -19.91 -1.47 3.07
C PHE A 374 -20.80 -0.34 2.59
N ASP A 375 -21.95 -0.18 3.25
CA ASP A 375 -22.77 1.00 3.09
C ASP A 375 -22.02 2.23 3.65
N GLY A 376 -21.82 3.22 2.78
CA GLY A 376 -21.13 4.47 3.11
C GLY A 376 -19.62 4.34 3.33
N ALA A 377 -19.00 5.44 3.71
CA ALA A 377 -17.54 5.58 3.71
C ALA A 377 -16.80 4.77 4.79
N ARG A 378 -17.44 4.44 5.92
CA ARG A 378 -16.81 3.70 7.04
C ARG A 378 -15.43 4.25 7.46
N GLU A 379 -15.32 5.58 7.58
CA GLU A 379 -14.09 6.23 8.04
C GLU A 379 -13.63 5.75 9.44
N ASP A 380 -14.54 5.17 10.24
CA ASP A 380 -14.22 4.51 11.51
C ASP A 380 -13.16 3.40 11.36
N LEU A 381 -13.16 2.69 10.21
CA LEU A 381 -12.22 1.60 9.94
C LEU A 381 -10.78 2.07 9.66
N LEU A 382 -10.58 3.36 9.34
CA LEU A 382 -9.25 3.94 9.14
C LEU A 382 -8.45 4.01 10.45
N ARG A 383 -9.14 4.10 11.60
CA ARG A 383 -8.52 4.20 12.93
C ARG A 383 -8.70 2.95 13.79
N ASN A 384 -9.54 2.01 13.37
CA ASN A 384 -9.87 0.81 14.14
C ASN A 384 -9.20 -0.44 13.58
N ASP A 385 -7.91 -0.59 13.89
CA ASP A 385 -7.10 -1.72 13.44
C ASP A 385 -7.66 -3.07 13.87
N SER A 386 -8.21 -3.13 15.09
CA SER A 386 -8.81 -4.35 15.64
C SER A 386 -10.04 -4.80 14.83
N ALA A 387 -10.94 -3.86 14.49
CA ALA A 387 -12.10 -4.17 13.67
C ALA A 387 -11.69 -4.55 12.23
N ARG A 388 -10.78 -3.81 11.62
CA ARG A 388 -10.27 -4.10 10.28
C ARG A 388 -9.60 -5.49 10.22
N GLY A 389 -8.74 -5.80 11.19
CA GLY A 389 -8.04 -7.09 11.27
C GLY A 389 -8.99 -8.26 11.44
N ARG A 390 -10.04 -8.14 12.27
CA ARG A 390 -11.08 -9.20 12.38
C ARG A 390 -11.81 -9.41 11.07
N LEU A 391 -12.23 -8.34 10.40
CA LEU A 391 -12.93 -8.43 9.12
C LEU A 391 -12.03 -9.07 8.05
N ALA A 392 -10.78 -8.62 7.94
CA ALA A 392 -9.81 -9.17 6.99
C ALA A 392 -9.53 -10.65 7.27
N GLY A 393 -9.40 -11.03 8.54
CA GLY A 393 -9.24 -12.43 8.96
C GLY A 393 -10.40 -13.32 8.54
N THR A 394 -11.64 -12.83 8.65
CA THR A 394 -12.82 -13.56 8.15
C THR A 394 -12.75 -13.78 6.62
N LEU A 395 -12.38 -12.75 5.85
CA LEU A 395 -12.25 -12.89 4.40
C LEU A 395 -11.09 -13.83 4.02
N ALA A 396 -10.00 -13.82 4.78
CA ALA A 396 -8.86 -14.71 4.55
C ALA A 396 -9.21 -16.19 4.79
N ILE A 397 -10.07 -16.50 5.76
CA ILE A 397 -10.55 -17.87 6.00
C ILE A 397 -11.31 -18.38 4.76
N ASP A 398 -12.16 -17.56 4.15
CA ASP A 398 -12.87 -17.90 2.90
C ASP A 398 -11.87 -18.22 1.77
N LEU A 399 -10.80 -17.42 1.64
CA LEU A 399 -9.76 -17.64 0.63
C LEU A 399 -8.96 -18.92 0.86
N LEU A 400 -8.65 -19.25 2.11
CA LEU A 400 -7.97 -20.52 2.45
C LEU A 400 -8.86 -21.72 2.17
N ALA A 401 -10.17 -21.61 2.43
CA ALA A 401 -11.13 -22.65 2.07
C ALA A 401 -11.19 -22.84 0.54
N TRP A 402 -11.22 -21.74 -0.22
CA TRP A 402 -11.19 -21.78 -1.68
C TRP A 402 -9.88 -22.41 -2.20
N ALA A 403 -8.72 -21.99 -1.68
CA ALA A 403 -7.43 -22.54 -2.10
C ALA A 403 -7.31 -24.05 -1.85
N ARG A 404 -7.88 -24.57 -0.75
CA ARG A 404 -7.92 -26.03 -0.51
C ARG A 404 -8.73 -26.78 -1.55
N GLN A 405 -9.83 -26.20 -2.04
CA GLN A 405 -10.64 -26.83 -3.09
C GLN A 405 -9.87 -26.93 -4.41
N ILE A 406 -9.15 -25.87 -4.76
CA ILE A 406 -8.25 -25.86 -5.93
C ILE A 406 -7.24 -27.00 -5.82
N GLN A 407 -6.61 -27.18 -4.66
CA GLN A 407 -5.61 -28.23 -4.43
C GLN A 407 -6.20 -29.65 -4.47
N SER A 408 -7.46 -29.82 -4.06
CA SER A 408 -8.14 -31.12 -4.10
C SER A 408 -8.61 -31.54 -5.51
N GLY A 409 -8.56 -30.63 -6.50
CA GLY A 409 -9.07 -30.89 -7.85
C GLY A 409 -10.57 -31.21 -7.90
N ALA A 410 -11.33 -30.69 -6.94
CA ALA A 410 -12.72 -31.09 -6.65
C ALA A 410 -13.79 -30.27 -7.38
#